data_AF-A0A2K4W8Y6-F1
#
_entry.id   AF-A0A2K4W8Y6-F1
#
_cell.length_a   1.000
_cell.length_b   1.000
_cell.length_c   1.000
_cell.angle_alpha   90.00
_cell.angle_beta   90.00
_cell.angle_gamma   90.00
#
_symmetry.space_group_name_H-M   'P 1'
#
loop_
_entity.id
_entity.type
_entity.pdbx_description
1 polymer ?
#
loop_
_entity_poly.entity_id
_entity_poly.type
_entity_poly.pdbx_seq_one_letter_code
_entity_poly.pdbx_strand_id
1 'polypeptide(L)'
;MTDLPFDPIRLMREHPEKMRIPGGLLTKQGPQGYVGGVPAITGTLFFNDAHLPEVREAICLCFDEYEALAKEHLTWLWREEPPEGPDKFAYAKAPPMRSMVKRMKENDLVSFTYISGKQPHDAGDWEFDVSGMRGWEAKMIVRGTSALRFSMPLLYVEEHPTAFQAMFVNFAKRLKAIHGYGGHGLVLSAVRVSDNQPFEAFLAEKLHGLDVGHPVAGAAHAHEGIKTVSWLTALNHELIEKIGGIGEIQAELPMDWFALYDYGSGLVIQSGPIPEAAPTDQPKPARLVLPNRLFKAIRAPKVGLHNASTNGEPRITGWAAEQWLKRFDIEEDELMAYKARLLDEPRLTKATTLPDRL
;
A
#
# COMPACT_ATOMS: atom_id res chain seq x y z
N MET A 1 21.59 4.19 -10.51
CA MET A 1 21.62 2.73 -10.37
C MET A 1 23.04 2.34 -10.00
N THR A 2 23.23 1.90 -8.77
CA THR A 2 24.45 1.25 -8.27
C THR A 2 24.72 0.00 -9.11
N ASP A 3 25.97 -0.19 -9.54
CA ASP A 3 26.42 -1.38 -10.29
C ASP A 3 26.26 -2.63 -9.42
N LEU A 4 25.05 -3.20 -9.42
CA LEU A 4 24.84 -4.54 -8.89
C LEU A 4 25.59 -5.52 -9.80
N PRO A 5 26.29 -6.53 -9.24
CA PRO A 5 27.06 -7.49 -10.03
C PRO A 5 26.18 -8.41 -10.91
N PHE A 6 24.87 -8.16 -10.98
CA PHE A 6 23.88 -8.89 -11.74
C PHE A 6 22.76 -7.94 -12.18
N ASP A 7 22.08 -8.30 -13.27
CA ASP A 7 20.85 -7.65 -13.72
C ASP A 7 19.69 -8.06 -12.78
N PRO A 8 19.10 -7.12 -12.00
CA PRO A 8 18.02 -7.43 -11.07
C PRO A 8 16.76 -7.94 -11.76
N ILE A 9 16.45 -7.44 -12.96
CA ILE A 9 15.26 -7.86 -13.74
C ILE A 9 15.45 -9.31 -14.19
N ARG A 10 16.64 -9.62 -14.73
CA ARG A 10 16.99 -10.99 -15.10
C ARG A 10 16.95 -11.93 -13.89
N LEU A 11 17.48 -11.51 -12.74
CA LEU A 11 17.43 -12.31 -11.51
C LEU A 11 15.99 -12.60 -11.09
N MET A 12 15.09 -11.59 -11.10
CA MET A 12 13.69 -11.77 -10.76
C MET A 12 12.98 -12.74 -11.72
N ARG A 13 13.32 -12.69 -13.02
CA ARG A 13 12.72 -13.56 -14.05
C ARG A 13 13.21 -15.00 -13.96
N GLU A 14 14.52 -15.21 -13.80
CA GLU A 14 15.13 -16.55 -13.79
C GLU A 14 15.06 -17.23 -12.41
N HIS A 15 15.00 -16.44 -11.34
CA HIS A 15 15.06 -16.90 -9.95
C HIS A 15 14.08 -16.17 -9.02
N PRO A 16 12.76 -16.21 -9.30
CA PRO A 16 11.76 -15.55 -8.46
C PRO A 16 11.76 -16.05 -7.01
N GLU A 17 12.22 -17.29 -6.77
CA GLU A 17 12.40 -17.85 -5.43
C GLU A 17 13.42 -17.09 -4.56
N LYS A 18 14.41 -16.42 -5.17
CA LYS A 18 15.42 -15.65 -4.44
C LYS A 18 14.88 -14.34 -3.86
N MET A 19 13.71 -13.88 -4.33
CA MET A 19 13.02 -12.72 -3.78
C MET A 19 12.19 -13.07 -2.53
N ARG A 20 11.99 -14.36 -2.23
CA ARG A 20 11.17 -14.82 -1.12
C ARG A 20 11.97 -14.79 0.17
N ILE A 21 11.41 -14.15 1.19
CA ILE A 21 12.02 -14.06 2.51
C ILE A 21 11.52 -15.22 3.38
N PRO A 22 12.41 -15.99 4.02
CA PRO A 22 12.02 -17.04 4.95
C PRO A 22 11.15 -16.52 6.09
N GLY A 23 10.13 -17.29 6.44
CA GLY A 23 9.25 -17.05 7.56
C GLY A 23 9.99 -16.92 8.88
N GLY A 24 9.71 -15.89 9.68
CA GLY A 24 10.30 -15.73 11.00
C GLY A 24 11.81 -15.46 11.02
N LEU A 25 12.41 -15.02 9.91
CA LEU A 25 13.87 -14.86 9.73
C LEU A 25 14.58 -14.12 10.90
N LEU A 26 13.96 -13.07 11.45
CA LEU A 26 14.51 -12.28 12.56
C LEU A 26 13.77 -12.50 13.89
N THR A 27 13.12 -13.65 14.05
CA THR A 27 12.52 -14.08 15.32
C THR A 27 13.51 -14.94 16.12
N LYS A 28 13.22 -15.17 17.41
CA LYS A 28 14.05 -16.02 18.29
C LYS A 28 14.18 -17.46 17.76
N GLN A 29 13.16 -17.97 17.08
CA GLN A 29 13.12 -19.32 16.50
C GLN A 29 13.94 -19.42 15.21
N GLY A 30 14.30 -18.28 14.61
CA GLY A 30 14.99 -18.21 13.32
C GLY A 30 14.09 -18.58 12.14
N PRO A 31 14.68 -18.79 10.94
CA PRO A 31 13.97 -19.13 9.73
C PRO A 31 13.12 -20.41 9.87
N GLN A 32 11.87 -20.33 9.42
CA GLN A 32 10.90 -21.43 9.42
C GLN A 32 10.56 -21.85 7.99
N GLY A 33 9.98 -23.05 7.83
CA GLY A 33 9.66 -23.67 6.54
C GLY A 33 8.44 -23.09 5.80
N TYR A 34 8.35 -21.77 5.68
CA TYR A 34 7.32 -21.04 4.93
C TYR A 34 7.86 -19.72 4.38
N VAL A 35 7.14 -19.07 3.48
CA VAL A 35 7.49 -17.74 2.95
C VAL A 35 6.92 -16.65 3.85
N GLY A 36 7.79 -15.94 4.55
CA GLY A 36 7.45 -14.88 5.49
C GLY A 36 7.09 -13.55 4.84
N GLY A 37 7.74 -13.24 3.72
CA GLY A 37 7.41 -12.07 2.93
C GLY A 37 7.93 -12.12 1.49
N VAL A 38 7.35 -11.29 0.63
CA VAL A 38 7.74 -11.13 -0.78
C VAL A 38 7.71 -9.64 -1.15
N PRO A 39 8.81 -9.06 -1.67
CA PRO A 39 8.82 -7.69 -2.17
C PRO A 39 7.88 -7.53 -3.37
N ALA A 40 7.07 -6.48 -3.35
CA ALA A 40 6.09 -6.19 -4.40
C ALA A 40 5.82 -4.68 -4.49
N ILE A 41 5.10 -4.26 -5.53
CA ILE A 41 4.45 -2.95 -5.51
C ILE A 41 3.09 -3.13 -4.85
N THR A 42 2.85 -2.38 -3.78
CA THR A 42 1.65 -2.48 -2.95
C THR A 42 0.89 -1.17 -2.98
N GLY A 43 -0.45 -1.23 -2.99
CA GLY A 43 -1.33 -0.07 -2.92
C GLY A 43 -2.31 -0.24 -1.79
N THR A 44 -2.43 0.75 -0.92
CA THR A 44 -3.37 0.77 0.20
C THR A 44 -4.28 1.99 0.09
N LEU A 45 -5.59 1.79 0.20
CA LEU A 45 -6.61 2.84 0.19
C LEU A 45 -7.47 2.73 1.44
N PHE A 46 -7.73 3.87 2.08
CA PHE A 46 -8.62 3.99 3.23
C PHE A 46 -9.95 4.62 2.81
N PHE A 47 -11.05 4.03 3.26
CA PHE A 47 -12.40 4.43 2.87
C PHE A 47 -13.41 4.16 3.99
N ASN A 48 -14.60 4.71 3.86
CA ASN A 48 -15.66 4.58 4.85
C ASN A 48 -16.73 3.56 4.43
N ASP A 49 -17.56 3.20 5.40
CA ASP A 49 -18.87 2.60 5.14
C ASP A 49 -18.88 1.25 4.41
N ALA A 50 -17.85 0.41 4.61
CA ALA A 50 -17.80 -0.96 4.06
C ALA A 50 -18.95 -1.89 4.51
N HIS A 51 -19.76 -1.45 5.47
CA HIS A 51 -21.00 -2.12 5.88
C HIS A 51 -22.18 -1.89 4.92
N LEU A 52 -22.12 -0.83 4.10
CA LEU A 52 -23.20 -0.47 3.18
C LEU A 52 -23.17 -1.33 1.91
N PRO A 53 -24.33 -1.76 1.38
CA PRO A 53 -24.40 -2.61 0.19
C PRO A 53 -23.68 -2.04 -1.05
N GLU A 54 -23.79 -0.73 -1.29
CA GLU A 54 -23.17 -0.05 -2.42
C GLU A 54 -21.64 -0.01 -2.33
N VAL A 55 -21.08 0.11 -1.12
CA VAL A 55 -19.63 0.09 -0.90
C VAL A 55 -19.11 -1.35 -1.03
N ARG A 56 -19.87 -2.34 -0.55
CA ARG A 56 -19.56 -3.76 -0.74
C ARG A 56 -19.56 -4.17 -2.22
N GLU A 57 -20.48 -3.61 -2.99
CA GLU A 57 -20.49 -3.75 -4.45
C GLU A 57 -19.25 -3.12 -5.09
N ALA A 58 -18.86 -1.92 -4.64
CA ALA A 58 -17.62 -1.28 -5.09
C ALA A 58 -16.36 -2.11 -4.78
N ILE A 59 -16.30 -2.75 -3.60
CA ILE A 59 -15.23 -3.70 -3.23
C ILE A 59 -15.21 -4.89 -4.20
N CYS A 60 -16.38 -5.47 -4.53
CA CYS A 60 -16.46 -6.55 -5.50
C CYS A 60 -15.96 -6.12 -6.88
N LEU A 61 -16.28 -4.91 -7.33
CA LEU A 61 -15.77 -4.38 -8.60
C LEU A 61 -14.26 -4.17 -8.57
N CYS A 62 -13.68 -3.71 -7.44
CA CYS A 62 -12.22 -3.67 -7.28
C CYS A 62 -11.61 -5.06 -7.39
N PHE A 63 -12.22 -6.07 -6.74
CA PHE A 63 -11.74 -7.44 -6.84
C PHE A 63 -11.88 -8.01 -8.26
N ASP A 64 -12.98 -7.76 -8.98
CA ASP A 64 -13.16 -8.24 -10.35
C ASP A 64 -12.06 -7.69 -11.29
N GLU A 65 -11.68 -6.42 -11.16
CA GLU A 65 -10.57 -5.84 -11.93
C GLU A 65 -9.22 -6.44 -11.55
N TYR A 66 -8.98 -6.66 -10.26
CA TYR A 66 -7.76 -7.32 -9.78
C TYR A 66 -7.67 -8.77 -10.27
N GLU A 67 -8.75 -9.52 -10.11
CA GLU A 67 -8.89 -10.92 -10.48
C GLU A 67 -8.67 -11.12 -11.98
N ALA A 68 -9.12 -10.18 -12.82
CA ALA A 68 -8.86 -10.22 -14.26
C ALA A 68 -7.36 -10.33 -14.62
N LEU A 69 -6.46 -9.84 -13.77
CA LEU A 69 -5.00 -9.99 -13.92
C LEU A 69 -4.44 -11.14 -13.06
N ALA A 70 -4.90 -11.25 -11.81
CA ALA A 70 -4.27 -12.12 -10.81
C ALA A 70 -4.81 -13.55 -10.80
N LYS A 71 -5.94 -13.85 -11.46
CA LYS A 71 -6.68 -15.13 -11.34
C LYS A 71 -5.81 -16.38 -11.49
N GLU A 72 -4.92 -16.40 -12.47
CA GLU A 72 -4.05 -17.57 -12.72
C GLU A 72 -2.94 -17.74 -11.65
N HIS A 73 -2.74 -16.73 -10.80
CA HIS A 73 -1.74 -16.71 -9.72
C HIS A 73 -2.34 -16.96 -8.33
N LEU A 74 -3.64 -16.69 -8.15
CA LEU A 74 -4.29 -16.84 -6.84
C LEU A 74 -4.46 -18.32 -6.46
N THR A 75 -4.09 -18.63 -5.22
CA THR A 75 -4.04 -20.02 -4.71
C THR A 75 -4.92 -20.21 -3.49
N TRP A 76 -5.07 -19.19 -2.65
CA TRP A 76 -5.82 -19.28 -1.40
C TRP A 76 -6.67 -18.04 -1.15
N LEU A 77 -7.78 -18.27 -0.46
CA LEU A 77 -8.65 -17.26 0.12
C LEU A 77 -8.76 -17.49 1.62
N TRP A 78 -8.57 -16.44 2.42
CA TRP A 78 -8.99 -16.36 3.82
C TRP A 78 -10.19 -15.41 3.96
N ARG A 79 -11.13 -15.76 4.84
CA ARG A 79 -12.28 -14.93 5.19
C ARG A 79 -12.73 -15.20 6.62
N GLU A 80 -13.39 -14.22 7.24
CA GLU A 80 -13.84 -14.35 8.64
C GLU A 80 -15.37 -14.43 8.77
N GLU A 81 -16.10 -13.45 8.22
CA GLU A 81 -17.54 -13.34 8.43
C GLU A 81 -18.36 -13.41 7.12
N PRO A 82 -19.67 -13.77 7.20
CA PRO A 82 -20.29 -14.47 8.32
C PRO A 82 -19.62 -15.84 8.57
N PRO A 83 -19.66 -16.42 9.79
CA PRO A 83 -18.99 -17.67 10.15
C PRO A 83 -19.72 -18.91 9.59
N GLU A 84 -19.99 -18.87 8.29
CA GLU A 84 -20.66 -19.89 7.51
C GLU A 84 -19.65 -20.55 6.56
N GLY A 85 -19.45 -21.85 6.74
CA GLY A 85 -18.48 -22.63 5.98
C GLY A 85 -17.04 -22.42 6.46
N PRO A 86 -16.06 -22.87 5.67
CA PRO A 86 -14.65 -22.66 5.97
C PRO A 86 -14.26 -21.18 6.04
N ASP A 87 -13.31 -20.86 6.91
CA ASP A 87 -12.58 -19.58 6.98
C ASP A 87 -11.46 -19.49 5.92
N LYS A 88 -11.19 -20.61 5.25
CA LYS A 88 -10.12 -20.76 4.26
C LYS A 88 -10.54 -21.67 3.11
N PHE A 89 -10.22 -21.25 1.89
CA PHE A 89 -10.44 -22.02 0.68
C PHE A 89 -9.17 -22.08 -0.17
N ALA A 90 -8.95 -23.20 -0.85
CA ALA A 90 -8.17 -23.15 -2.08
C ALA A 90 -8.95 -22.30 -3.09
N TYR A 91 -8.31 -21.33 -3.73
CA TYR A 91 -8.96 -20.32 -4.57
C TYR A 91 -9.84 -20.94 -5.66
N ALA A 92 -9.35 -21.99 -6.34
CA ALA A 92 -10.11 -22.72 -7.38
C ALA A 92 -11.43 -23.37 -6.87
N LYS A 93 -11.61 -23.50 -5.56
CA LYS A 93 -12.81 -24.05 -4.91
C LYS A 93 -13.60 -23.00 -4.13
N ALA A 94 -13.13 -21.76 -4.09
CA ALA A 94 -13.78 -20.67 -3.38
C ALA A 94 -15.06 -20.24 -4.12
N PRO A 95 -16.15 -19.94 -3.41
CA PRO A 95 -17.26 -19.20 -3.99
C PRO A 95 -16.78 -17.81 -4.47
N PRO A 96 -17.37 -17.24 -5.53
CA PRO A 96 -17.03 -15.88 -5.95
C PRO A 96 -17.26 -14.86 -4.81
N MET A 97 -16.39 -13.84 -4.67
CA MET A 97 -16.49 -12.82 -3.63
C MET A 97 -17.90 -12.23 -3.54
N ARG A 98 -18.43 -11.81 -4.68
CA ARG A 98 -19.77 -11.22 -4.82
C ARG A 98 -20.89 -12.10 -4.27
N SER A 99 -20.78 -13.41 -4.41
CA SER A 99 -21.76 -14.36 -3.84
C SER A 99 -21.67 -14.46 -2.32
N MET A 100 -20.46 -14.34 -1.76
CA MET A 100 -20.27 -14.28 -0.30
C MET A 100 -20.76 -12.95 0.26
N VAL A 101 -20.37 -11.84 -0.37
CA VAL A 101 -20.77 -10.47 -0.01
C VAL A 101 -22.28 -10.28 -0.01
N LYS A 102 -23.00 -10.85 -1.00
CA LYS A 102 -24.47 -10.78 -1.07
C LYS A 102 -25.19 -11.38 0.16
N ARG A 103 -24.55 -12.31 0.87
CA ARG A 103 -25.11 -12.94 2.07
C ARG A 103 -24.80 -12.17 3.35
N MET A 104 -23.86 -11.22 3.30
CA MET A 104 -23.43 -10.47 4.46
C MET A 104 -24.51 -9.46 4.91
N LYS A 105 -24.72 -9.35 6.21
CA LYS A 105 -25.58 -8.36 6.87
C LYS A 105 -24.78 -7.10 7.23
N GLU A 106 -25.47 -6.02 7.60
CA GLU A 106 -24.87 -4.72 7.96
C GLU A 106 -23.75 -4.85 9.01
N ASN A 107 -23.93 -5.73 10.00
CA ASN A 107 -22.97 -5.89 11.09
C ASN A 107 -21.96 -7.02 10.89
N ASP A 108 -21.90 -7.61 9.70
CA ASP A 108 -20.83 -8.56 9.35
C ASP A 108 -19.57 -7.79 8.90
N LEU A 109 -18.42 -8.20 9.39
CA LEU A 109 -17.10 -7.70 9.02
C LEU A 109 -16.78 -8.11 7.60
N VAL A 110 -16.45 -7.15 6.74
CA VAL A 110 -15.90 -7.46 5.41
C VAL A 110 -14.43 -7.81 5.60
N SER A 111 -14.09 -9.10 5.54
CA SER A 111 -12.71 -9.58 5.66
C SER A 111 -12.47 -10.63 4.60
N PHE A 112 -11.67 -10.29 3.59
CA PHE A 112 -11.25 -11.19 2.53
C PHE A 112 -9.79 -10.94 2.17
N THR A 113 -8.99 -12.01 2.20
CA THR A 113 -7.58 -11.97 1.81
C THR A 113 -7.33 -13.06 0.75
N TYR A 114 -7.13 -12.66 -0.49
CA TYR A 114 -6.72 -13.52 -1.60
C TYR A 114 -5.21 -13.43 -1.78
N ILE A 115 -4.53 -14.57 -1.83
CA ILE A 115 -3.08 -14.63 -1.92
C ILE A 115 -2.61 -15.64 -2.97
N SER A 116 -1.38 -15.46 -3.44
CA SER A 116 -0.67 -16.35 -4.37
C SER A 116 0.37 -17.27 -3.71
N GLY A 117 0.40 -17.31 -2.37
CA GLY A 117 1.30 -18.18 -1.61
C GLY A 117 1.10 -19.65 -1.94
N LYS A 118 2.17 -20.45 -2.02
CA LYS A 118 2.03 -21.89 -2.34
C LYS A 118 1.22 -22.61 -1.26
N GLN A 119 1.54 -22.36 0.00
CA GLN A 119 0.77 -22.77 1.16
C GLN A 119 -0.12 -21.63 1.64
N PRO A 120 -1.20 -21.91 2.39
CA PRO A 120 -2.11 -20.86 2.84
C PRO A 120 -1.51 -19.86 3.85
N HIS A 121 -0.31 -20.15 4.37
CA HIS A 121 0.44 -19.28 5.26
C HIS A 121 1.74 -18.78 4.62
N ASP A 122 1.94 -19.03 3.32
CA ASP A 122 3.02 -18.40 2.57
C ASP A 122 2.56 -17.01 2.10
N ALA A 123 3.43 -16.01 2.22
CA ALA A 123 3.24 -14.76 1.49
C ALA A 123 3.33 -15.00 -0.04
N GLY A 124 2.63 -14.17 -0.80
CA GLY A 124 2.67 -14.14 -2.27
C GLY A 124 2.83 -12.72 -2.79
N ASP A 125 3.34 -12.55 -4.00
CA ASP A 125 3.52 -11.26 -4.67
C ASP A 125 2.23 -10.69 -5.28
N TRP A 126 1.24 -11.56 -5.51
CA TRP A 126 -0.16 -11.19 -5.71
C TRP A 126 -0.96 -11.36 -4.41
N GLU A 127 -1.47 -10.26 -3.88
CA GLU A 127 -2.35 -10.16 -2.72
C GLU A 127 -3.50 -9.18 -3.01
N PHE A 128 -4.72 -9.54 -2.59
CA PHE A 128 -5.84 -8.62 -2.44
C PHE A 128 -6.42 -8.82 -1.04
N ASP A 129 -6.27 -7.82 -0.19
CA ASP A 129 -6.71 -7.81 1.19
C ASP A 129 -7.70 -6.68 1.41
N VAL A 130 -8.88 -6.99 1.95
CA VAL A 130 -9.87 -5.97 2.31
C VAL A 130 -10.39 -6.24 3.71
N SER A 131 -10.36 -5.18 4.52
CA SER A 131 -10.86 -5.15 5.89
C SER A 131 -11.82 -3.97 6.05
N GLY A 132 -13.10 -4.27 6.19
CA GLY A 132 -14.19 -3.31 6.24
C GLY A 132 -14.98 -3.38 7.53
N MET A 133 -15.17 -2.22 8.16
CA MET A 133 -15.84 -2.09 9.45
C MET A 133 -17.29 -2.58 9.43
N ARG A 134 -17.76 -3.13 10.56
CA ARG A 134 -19.17 -3.43 10.80
C ARG A 134 -19.99 -2.13 10.89
N GLY A 135 -21.30 -2.18 10.64
CA GLY A 135 -22.15 -0.99 10.70
C GLY A 135 -22.19 -0.29 12.06
N TRP A 136 -22.13 -1.04 13.16
CA TRP A 136 -22.01 -0.44 14.49
C TRP A 136 -20.63 0.21 14.74
N GLU A 137 -19.56 -0.31 14.15
CA GLU A 137 -18.20 0.27 14.24
C GLU A 137 -18.10 1.55 13.44
N ALA A 138 -18.68 1.58 12.23
CA ALA A 138 -18.69 2.77 11.38
C ALA A 138 -19.43 3.97 12.01
N LYS A 139 -20.39 3.71 12.90
CA LYS A 139 -21.09 4.77 13.67
C LYS A 139 -20.24 5.33 14.82
N MET A 140 -19.11 4.71 15.14
CA MET A 140 -18.16 5.17 16.17
C MET A 140 -16.93 5.78 15.51
N ILE A 141 -16.86 7.11 15.43
CA ILE A 141 -15.75 7.85 14.79
C ILE A 141 -14.36 7.37 15.29
N VAL A 142 -14.24 7.02 16.56
CA VAL A 142 -13.00 6.53 17.21
C VAL A 142 -12.48 5.18 16.71
N ARG A 143 -13.26 4.41 15.91
CA ARG A 143 -12.85 3.07 15.44
C ARG A 143 -11.98 3.08 14.18
N GLY A 144 -11.80 4.25 13.55
CA GLY A 144 -10.96 4.38 12.35
C GLY A 144 -11.73 4.25 11.04
N THR A 145 -11.09 3.67 10.04
CA THR A 145 -11.61 3.54 8.66
C THR A 145 -11.61 2.07 8.22
N SER A 146 -12.14 1.80 7.03
CA SER A 146 -11.90 0.54 6.31
C SER A 146 -10.65 0.66 5.44
N ALA A 147 -10.01 -0.46 5.13
CA ALA A 147 -8.82 -0.49 4.29
C ALA A 147 -8.92 -1.58 3.21
N LEU A 148 -8.40 -1.26 2.04
CA LEU A 148 -8.13 -2.23 0.98
C LEU A 148 -6.67 -2.10 0.59
N ARG A 149 -5.97 -3.23 0.55
CA ARG A 149 -4.61 -3.37 0.05
C ARG A 149 -4.59 -4.35 -1.12
N PHE A 150 -3.80 -4.05 -2.13
CA PHE A 150 -3.49 -4.99 -3.21
C PHE A 150 -2.01 -4.93 -3.58
N SER A 151 -1.49 -5.97 -4.22
CA SER A 151 -0.11 -5.99 -4.70
C SER A 151 0.03 -6.54 -6.12
N MET A 152 1.09 -6.11 -6.80
CA MET A 152 1.56 -6.69 -8.06
C MET A 152 3.05 -7.01 -7.94
N PRO A 153 3.53 -8.11 -8.56
CA PRO A 153 4.95 -8.43 -8.60
C PRO A 153 5.77 -7.29 -9.21
N LEU A 154 6.98 -7.06 -8.69
CA LEU A 154 7.89 -6.04 -9.19
C LEU A 154 8.12 -6.17 -10.70
N LEU A 155 8.35 -7.39 -11.19
CA LEU A 155 8.57 -7.67 -12.61
C LEU A 155 7.36 -7.33 -13.47
N TYR A 156 6.13 -7.57 -12.98
CA TYR A 156 4.92 -7.24 -13.71
C TYR A 156 4.77 -5.72 -13.88
N VAL A 157 5.06 -4.94 -12.84
CA VAL A 157 5.01 -3.47 -12.92
C VAL A 157 6.10 -2.92 -13.85
N GLU A 158 7.28 -3.53 -13.86
CA GLU A 158 8.36 -3.17 -14.80
C GLU A 158 7.95 -3.42 -16.27
N GLU A 159 7.30 -4.56 -16.55
CA GLU A 159 6.85 -4.93 -17.90
C GLU A 159 5.56 -4.19 -18.32
N HIS A 160 4.77 -3.71 -17.35
CA HIS A 160 3.50 -3.03 -17.54
C HIS A 160 3.44 -1.71 -16.73
N PRO A 161 4.20 -0.67 -17.13
CA PRO A 161 4.52 0.51 -16.31
C PRO A 161 3.34 1.44 -15.98
N THR A 162 2.13 1.13 -16.44
CA THR A 162 0.89 1.89 -16.14
C THR A 162 -0.22 1.04 -15.51
N ALA A 163 -0.06 -0.29 -15.45
CA ALA A 163 -1.10 -1.19 -14.98
C ALA A 163 -1.43 -0.96 -13.49
N PHE A 164 -0.39 -0.76 -12.67
CA PHE A 164 -0.56 -0.48 -11.25
C PHE A 164 -1.23 0.89 -11.00
N GLN A 165 -0.79 1.95 -11.70
CA GLN A 165 -1.41 3.27 -11.56
C GLN A 165 -2.88 3.26 -11.96
N ALA A 166 -3.22 2.61 -13.08
CA ALA A 166 -4.59 2.53 -13.56
C ALA A 166 -5.50 1.86 -12.52
N MET A 167 -5.06 0.72 -11.98
CA MET A 167 -5.82 -0.01 -10.96
C MET A 167 -5.94 0.80 -9.66
N PHE A 168 -4.87 1.46 -9.21
CA PHE A 168 -4.90 2.30 -8.02
C PHE A 168 -5.90 3.47 -8.15
N VAL A 169 -5.90 4.17 -9.29
CA VAL A 169 -6.84 5.26 -9.59
C VAL A 169 -8.28 4.73 -9.65
N ASN A 170 -8.50 3.60 -10.33
CA ASN A 170 -9.82 2.98 -10.43
C ASN A 170 -10.37 2.56 -9.06
N PHE A 171 -9.52 2.02 -8.18
CA PHE A 171 -9.92 1.64 -6.84
C PHE A 171 -10.23 2.87 -5.98
N ALA A 172 -9.39 3.91 -6.05
CA ALA A 172 -9.63 5.17 -5.36
C ALA A 172 -10.99 5.77 -5.76
N LYS A 173 -11.33 5.72 -7.05
CA LYS A 173 -12.62 6.17 -7.60
C LYS A 173 -13.79 5.36 -7.08
N ARG A 174 -13.73 4.02 -7.17
CA ARG A 174 -14.83 3.12 -6.76
C ARG A 174 -15.11 3.20 -5.27
N LEU A 175 -14.06 3.25 -4.47
CA LEU A 175 -14.16 3.28 -3.00
C LEU A 175 -14.39 4.69 -2.45
N LYS A 176 -14.34 5.73 -3.30
CA LYS A 176 -14.32 7.14 -2.88
C LYS A 176 -13.29 7.36 -1.76
N ALA A 177 -12.06 6.90 -2.02
CA ALA A 177 -11.02 6.83 -1.00
C ALA A 177 -10.81 8.20 -0.32
N ILE A 178 -10.63 8.18 1.00
CA ILE A 178 -10.27 9.35 1.81
C ILE A 178 -8.83 9.74 1.49
N HIS A 179 -7.94 8.75 1.56
CA HIS A 179 -6.57 8.84 1.09
C HIS A 179 -6.00 7.44 0.89
N GLY A 180 -4.79 7.38 0.36
CA GLY A 180 -4.04 6.15 0.23
C GLY A 180 -2.68 6.37 -0.41
N TYR A 181 -1.93 5.31 -0.55
CA TYR A 181 -0.59 5.36 -1.11
C TYR A 181 -0.26 4.07 -1.87
N GLY A 182 0.61 4.18 -2.87
CA GLY A 182 1.09 3.04 -3.65
C GLY A 182 2.57 3.17 -3.98
N GLY A 183 3.33 2.08 -3.84
CA GLY A 183 4.78 2.07 -4.03
C GLY A 183 5.41 0.75 -3.60
N HIS A 184 6.71 0.76 -3.31
CA HIS A 184 7.41 -0.43 -2.81
C HIS A 184 6.86 -0.85 -1.46
N GLY A 185 6.56 -2.14 -1.29
CA GLY A 185 6.14 -2.71 -0.03
C GLY A 185 6.64 -4.14 0.12
N LEU A 186 6.46 -4.68 1.32
CA LEU A 186 6.70 -6.09 1.60
C LEU A 186 5.35 -6.76 1.89
N VAL A 187 4.96 -7.73 1.07
CA VAL A 187 3.78 -8.55 1.34
C VAL A 187 4.18 -9.59 2.37
N LEU A 188 3.62 -9.51 3.58
CA LEU A 188 3.89 -10.45 4.67
C LEU A 188 2.89 -11.61 4.62
N SER A 189 3.22 -12.74 5.25
CA SER A 189 2.24 -13.81 5.44
C SER A 189 1.03 -13.28 6.23
N ALA A 190 -0.13 -13.21 5.59
CA ALA A 190 -1.37 -12.67 6.16
C ALA A 190 -1.78 -13.30 7.51
N VAL A 191 -1.50 -14.58 7.71
CA VAL A 191 -1.84 -15.30 8.95
C VAL A 191 -0.67 -15.44 9.94
N ARG A 192 0.48 -14.84 9.64
CA ARG A 192 1.70 -14.85 10.48
C ARG A 192 2.41 -13.49 10.48
N VAL A 193 1.65 -12.41 10.41
CA VAL A 193 2.19 -11.04 10.27
C VAL A 193 3.18 -10.72 11.40
N SER A 194 2.85 -11.09 12.64
CA SER A 194 3.70 -10.80 13.81
C SER A 194 5.10 -11.41 13.69
N ASP A 195 5.23 -12.61 13.13
CA ASP A 195 6.51 -13.30 12.98
C ASP A 195 7.40 -12.64 11.92
N ASN A 196 6.81 -11.90 10.98
CA ASN A 196 7.51 -11.41 9.78
C ASN A 196 7.74 -9.89 9.77
N GLN A 197 7.00 -9.14 10.58
CA GLN A 197 7.23 -7.71 10.84
C GLN A 197 8.69 -7.37 11.25
N PRO A 198 9.44 -8.20 12.00
CA PRO A 198 10.83 -7.89 12.32
C PRO A 198 11.73 -7.73 11.09
N PHE A 199 11.51 -8.53 10.04
CA PHE A 199 12.25 -8.36 8.79
C PHE A 199 11.80 -7.12 8.02
N GLU A 200 10.50 -6.81 8.03
CA GLU A 200 9.98 -5.56 7.48
C GLU A 200 10.60 -4.33 8.17
N ALA A 201 10.76 -4.37 9.51
CA ALA A 201 11.42 -3.32 10.28
C ALA A 201 12.88 -3.14 9.85
N PHE A 202 13.63 -4.23 9.73
CA PHE A 202 15.00 -4.22 9.24
C PHE A 202 15.11 -3.61 7.82
N LEU A 203 14.19 -3.98 6.92
CA LEU A 203 14.20 -3.48 5.55
C LEU A 203 13.88 -1.98 5.49
N ALA A 204 12.97 -1.49 6.34
CA ALA A 204 12.61 -0.08 6.43
C ALA A 204 13.77 0.82 6.91
N GLU A 205 14.73 0.29 7.68
CA GLU A 205 15.97 1.00 8.02
C GLU A 205 16.91 1.17 6.82
N LYS A 206 16.71 0.39 5.76
CA LYS A 206 17.53 0.42 4.53
C LYS A 206 16.87 1.17 3.39
N LEU A 207 15.53 1.24 3.38
CA LEU A 207 14.74 1.81 2.29
C LEU A 207 13.67 2.75 2.83
N HIS A 208 13.90 4.07 2.73
CA HIS A 208 12.90 5.06 3.13
C HIS A 208 11.64 5.01 2.24
N GLY A 209 11.72 4.49 1.02
CA GLY A 209 10.60 4.40 0.10
C GLY A 209 9.64 3.24 0.38
N LEU A 210 10.03 2.33 1.27
CA LEU A 210 9.25 1.13 1.62
C LEU A 210 8.03 1.49 2.47
N ASP A 211 6.85 1.03 2.04
CA ASP A 211 5.67 0.98 2.90
C ASP A 211 5.79 -0.11 3.95
N VAL A 212 5.37 0.22 5.17
CA VAL A 212 5.48 -0.67 6.33
C VAL A 212 4.12 -0.83 7.00
N GLY A 213 3.81 -2.04 7.45
CA GLY A 213 2.75 -2.31 8.40
C GLY A 213 1.44 -2.78 7.77
N HIS A 214 0.55 -3.27 8.64
CA HIS A 214 -0.69 -3.92 8.22
C HIS A 214 -1.81 -2.91 7.91
N PRO A 215 -2.62 -3.09 6.85
CA PRO A 215 -3.71 -2.16 6.49
C PRO A 215 -4.66 -1.88 7.66
N VAL A 216 -5.07 -2.90 8.41
CA VAL A 216 -5.94 -2.75 9.61
C VAL A 216 -5.33 -1.84 10.67
N ALA A 217 -4.02 -1.97 10.94
CA ALA A 217 -3.35 -1.11 11.92
C ALA A 217 -3.24 0.35 11.42
N GLY A 218 -2.99 0.53 10.12
CA GLY A 218 -3.01 1.85 9.48
C GLY A 218 -4.39 2.51 9.51
N ALA A 219 -5.46 1.70 9.36
CA ALA A 219 -6.83 2.17 9.29
C ALA A 219 -7.32 2.83 10.59
N ALA A 220 -6.74 2.45 11.73
CA ALA A 220 -7.10 2.98 13.05
C ALA A 220 -6.95 4.51 13.15
N HIS A 221 -5.91 5.08 12.52
CA HIS A 221 -5.62 6.52 12.54
C HIS A 221 -5.81 7.20 11.18
N ALA A 222 -6.23 6.47 10.14
CA ALA A 222 -6.40 7.04 8.81
C ALA A 222 -7.50 8.11 8.72
N HIS A 223 -8.45 8.16 9.66
CA HIS A 223 -9.43 9.24 9.74
C HIS A 223 -8.83 10.57 10.25
N GLU A 224 -7.66 10.53 10.89
CA GLU A 224 -6.98 11.70 11.48
C GLU A 224 -6.03 12.40 10.48
N GLY A 225 -5.72 11.75 9.35
CA GLY A 225 -4.84 12.29 8.32
C GLY A 225 -4.14 11.19 7.51
N ILE A 226 -3.25 11.61 6.62
CA ILE A 226 -2.51 10.69 5.76
C ILE A 226 -1.40 9.98 6.53
N LYS A 227 -1.22 8.69 6.27
CA LYS A 227 -0.11 7.92 6.83
C LYS A 227 1.23 8.33 6.23
N THR A 228 1.29 8.48 4.91
CA THR A 228 2.55 8.75 4.20
C THR A 228 2.29 9.25 2.79
N VAL A 229 3.36 9.71 2.14
CA VAL A 229 3.43 9.88 0.69
C VAL A 229 4.23 8.74 0.08
N SER A 230 3.91 8.38 -1.16
CA SER A 230 4.66 7.37 -1.91
C SER A 230 4.68 7.72 -3.40
N TRP A 231 5.04 6.74 -4.24
CA TRP A 231 4.99 6.90 -5.69
C TRP A 231 3.61 7.33 -6.17
N LEU A 232 2.55 6.73 -5.64
CA LEU A 232 1.17 7.20 -5.78
C LEU A 232 0.67 7.65 -4.42
N THR A 233 -0.01 8.79 -4.36
CA THR A 233 -0.66 9.30 -3.15
C THR A 233 -2.07 9.77 -3.52
N ALA A 234 -3.11 9.13 -2.98
CA ALA A 234 -4.50 9.54 -3.16
C ALA A 234 -4.92 10.48 -2.02
N LEU A 235 -5.61 11.57 -2.34
CA LEU A 235 -6.17 12.53 -1.38
C LEU A 235 -7.59 12.90 -1.82
N ASN A 236 -8.56 12.83 -0.90
CA ASN A 236 -9.89 13.34 -1.17
C ASN A 236 -9.91 14.89 -1.22
N HIS A 237 -10.97 15.47 -1.79
CA HIS A 237 -11.10 16.92 -1.86
C HIS A 237 -11.03 17.59 -0.49
N GLU A 238 -11.57 16.97 0.56
CA GLU A 238 -11.56 17.55 1.90
C GLU A 238 -10.15 17.71 2.49
N LEU A 239 -9.23 16.79 2.20
CA LEU A 239 -7.82 16.91 2.55
C LEU A 239 -7.08 17.90 1.62
N ILE A 240 -7.42 17.92 0.34
CA ILE A 240 -6.83 18.85 -0.64
C ILE A 240 -7.16 20.31 -0.31
N GLU A 241 -8.40 20.61 0.11
CA GLU A 241 -8.79 21.96 0.51
C GLU A 241 -8.00 22.46 1.74
N LYS A 242 -7.65 21.57 2.67
CA LYS A 242 -6.84 21.91 3.86
C LYS A 242 -5.41 22.33 3.53
N ILE A 243 -4.92 22.02 2.33
CA ILE A 243 -3.59 22.38 1.84
C ILE A 243 -3.65 23.43 0.72
N GLY A 244 -4.75 24.18 0.59
CA GLY A 244 -4.87 25.27 -0.39
C GLY A 244 -5.45 24.88 -1.75
N GLY A 245 -5.95 23.64 -1.88
CA GLY A 245 -6.64 23.19 -3.09
C GLY A 245 -5.71 22.63 -4.16
N ILE A 246 -6.29 22.25 -5.30
CA ILE A 246 -5.55 21.66 -6.44
C ILE A 246 -4.52 22.64 -7.02
N GLY A 247 -4.84 23.94 -7.03
CA GLY A 247 -3.94 24.98 -7.53
C GLY A 247 -2.63 25.04 -6.75
N GLU A 248 -2.66 24.86 -5.43
CA GLU A 248 -1.45 24.81 -4.59
C GLU A 248 -0.59 23.58 -4.94
N ILE A 249 -1.22 22.42 -5.17
CA ILE A 249 -0.52 21.21 -5.61
C ILE A 249 0.19 21.45 -6.94
N GLN A 250 -0.49 22.07 -7.90
CA GLN A 250 0.09 22.38 -9.22
C GLN A 250 1.21 23.44 -9.15
N ALA A 251 1.14 24.37 -8.20
CA ALA A 251 2.16 25.39 -7.99
C ALA A 251 3.44 24.81 -7.35
N GLU A 252 3.29 23.91 -6.37
CA GLU A 252 4.41 23.34 -5.62
C GLU A 252 5.02 22.08 -6.27
N LEU A 253 4.25 21.34 -7.06
CA LEU A 253 4.68 20.10 -7.73
C LEU A 253 4.67 20.27 -9.26
N PRO A 254 5.84 20.42 -9.92
CA PRO A 254 5.87 20.64 -11.38
C PRO A 254 5.52 19.38 -12.20
N MET A 255 4.63 19.53 -13.19
CA MET A 255 4.03 18.40 -13.95
C MET A 255 5.01 17.63 -14.88
N ASP A 256 6.26 18.08 -14.98
CA ASP A 256 7.34 17.31 -15.63
C ASP A 256 7.74 16.08 -14.80
N TRP A 257 7.58 16.14 -13.47
CA TRP A 257 7.91 15.04 -12.54
C TRP A 257 6.69 14.47 -11.84
N PHE A 258 5.60 15.22 -11.80
CA PHE A 258 4.36 14.81 -11.14
C PHE A 258 3.20 14.71 -12.13
N ALA A 259 2.25 13.82 -11.86
CA ALA A 259 1.00 13.75 -12.61
C ALA A 259 -0.18 13.68 -11.65
N LEU A 260 -1.30 14.28 -12.05
CA LEU A 260 -2.53 14.35 -11.27
C LEU A 260 -3.63 13.59 -12.01
N TYR A 261 -4.33 12.72 -11.29
CA TYR A 261 -5.45 11.93 -11.83
C TYR A 261 -6.70 12.16 -10.98
N ASP A 262 -7.73 12.71 -11.59
CA ASP A 262 -9.03 12.88 -10.94
C ASP A 262 -9.72 11.52 -10.76
N TYR A 263 -10.10 11.22 -9.53
CA TYR A 263 -10.91 10.04 -9.21
C TYR A 263 -12.33 10.39 -8.77
N GLY A 264 -12.77 11.62 -9.01
CA GLY A 264 -14.13 12.14 -8.80
C GLY A 264 -14.37 12.71 -7.41
N SER A 265 -13.85 12.07 -6.36
CA SER A 265 -13.91 12.57 -4.98
C SER A 265 -12.56 13.06 -4.44
N GLY A 266 -11.55 13.18 -5.32
CA GLY A 266 -10.19 13.54 -4.97
C GLY A 266 -9.21 13.37 -6.13
N LEU A 267 -7.92 13.49 -5.83
CA LEU A 267 -6.82 13.31 -6.78
C LEU A 267 -5.85 12.22 -6.35
N VAL A 268 -5.35 11.45 -7.32
CA VAL A 268 -4.10 10.70 -7.17
C VAL A 268 -2.95 11.54 -7.71
N ILE A 269 -1.94 11.75 -6.89
CA ILE A 269 -0.66 12.36 -7.26
C ILE A 269 0.35 11.24 -7.52
N GLN A 270 0.92 11.20 -8.73
CA GLN A 270 2.05 10.36 -9.07
C GLN A 270 3.37 11.13 -8.94
N SER A 271 4.35 10.54 -8.27
CA SER A 271 5.66 11.12 -7.93
C SER A 271 6.80 10.44 -8.70
N GLY A 272 7.04 10.89 -9.93
CA GLY A 272 8.04 10.35 -10.84
C GLY A 272 7.61 9.10 -11.61
N PRO A 273 8.46 8.61 -12.53
CA PRO A 273 8.08 7.62 -13.52
C PRO A 273 7.95 6.18 -12.99
N ILE A 274 8.64 5.87 -11.88
CA ILE A 274 8.69 4.52 -11.29
C ILE A 274 8.60 4.58 -9.77
N PRO A 275 8.18 3.49 -9.08
CA PRO A 275 8.27 3.37 -7.64
C PRO A 275 9.67 3.69 -7.09
N GLU A 276 9.74 4.49 -6.03
CA GLU A 276 10.98 4.96 -5.42
C GLU A 276 11.33 4.16 -4.16
N ALA A 277 12.49 3.50 -4.12
CA ALA A 277 12.93 2.71 -2.98
C ALA A 277 13.64 3.57 -1.92
N ALA A 278 14.20 4.72 -2.31
CA ALA A 278 14.92 5.68 -1.47
C ALA A 278 15.88 5.02 -0.46
N PRO A 279 17.00 4.41 -0.92
CA PRO A 279 18.01 3.84 -0.04
C PRO A 279 18.52 4.84 1.00
N THR A 280 18.72 4.41 2.24
CA THR A 280 19.10 5.30 3.35
C THR A 280 20.54 5.80 3.29
N ASP A 281 21.38 5.20 2.46
CA ASP A 281 22.75 5.62 2.16
C ASP A 281 22.84 6.63 1.00
N GLN A 282 21.70 6.99 0.41
CA GLN A 282 21.58 7.99 -0.66
C GLN A 282 20.77 9.20 -0.19
N PRO A 283 20.92 10.36 -0.85
CA PRO A 283 20.08 11.51 -0.57
C PRO A 283 18.60 11.18 -0.76
N LYS A 284 17.73 11.77 0.06
CA LYS A 284 16.28 11.60 -0.07
C LYS A 284 15.84 12.09 -1.47
N PRO A 285 14.92 11.40 -2.14
CA PRO A 285 14.37 11.84 -3.42
C PRO A 285 13.48 13.08 -3.25
N ALA A 286 13.74 14.14 -4.01
CA ALA A 286 12.94 15.36 -4.05
C ALA A 286 11.48 15.05 -4.41
N ARG A 287 11.24 14.09 -5.31
CA ARG A 287 9.90 13.61 -5.65
C ARG A 287 9.10 13.02 -4.48
N LEU A 288 9.74 12.62 -3.37
CA LEU A 288 9.04 12.21 -2.15
C LEU A 288 9.08 13.29 -1.05
N VAL A 289 10.18 14.05 -0.97
CA VAL A 289 10.33 15.13 0.01
C VAL A 289 9.36 16.29 -0.24
N LEU A 290 9.21 16.74 -1.48
CA LEU A 290 8.35 17.89 -1.82
C LEU A 290 6.87 17.61 -1.52
N PRO A 291 6.27 16.46 -1.93
CA PRO A 291 4.91 16.12 -1.50
C PRO A 291 4.78 15.91 0.01
N ASN A 292 5.75 15.26 0.68
CA ASN A 292 5.71 15.08 2.13
C ASN A 292 5.64 16.41 2.87
N ARG A 293 6.43 17.39 2.41
CA ARG A 293 6.43 18.75 2.95
C ARG A 293 5.09 19.45 2.71
N LEU A 294 4.59 19.42 1.48
CA LEU A 294 3.30 20.04 1.12
C LEU A 294 2.15 19.47 1.95
N PHE A 295 2.13 18.16 2.16
CA PHE A 295 1.05 17.47 2.87
C PHE A 295 1.27 17.36 4.38
N LYS A 296 2.30 18.02 4.93
CA LYS A 296 2.65 17.93 6.36
C LYS A 296 1.50 18.35 7.27
N ALA A 297 0.69 19.33 6.86
CA ALA A 297 -0.46 19.83 7.62
C ALA A 297 -1.63 18.83 7.72
N ILE A 298 -1.70 17.85 6.81
CA ILE A 298 -2.75 16.82 6.76
C ILE A 298 -2.22 15.42 7.12
N ARG A 299 -0.97 15.32 7.59
CA ARG A 299 -0.38 14.06 8.05
C ARG A 299 -1.03 13.64 9.37
N ALA A 300 -1.35 12.35 9.49
CA ALA A 300 -1.87 11.78 10.72
C ALA A 300 -0.88 12.03 11.88
N PRO A 301 -1.36 12.42 13.07
CA PRO A 301 -0.49 12.68 14.22
C PRO A 301 0.14 11.39 14.77
N LYS A 302 -0.48 10.24 14.49
CA LYS A 302 -0.06 8.90 14.93
C LYS A 302 -0.32 7.88 13.83
N VAL A 303 0.38 6.75 13.92
CA VAL A 303 0.17 5.60 13.03
C VAL A 303 0.40 4.30 13.78
N GLY A 304 -0.43 3.29 13.50
CA GLY A 304 -0.16 1.91 13.84
C GLY A 304 0.57 1.21 12.68
N LEU A 305 1.77 0.67 12.95
CA LEU A 305 2.55 -0.05 11.94
C LEU A 305 2.73 -1.52 12.34
N HIS A 306 3.41 -1.77 13.45
CA HIS A 306 3.73 -3.10 13.96
C HIS A 306 3.03 -3.41 15.29
N ASN A 307 2.95 -4.71 15.59
CA ASN A 307 2.57 -5.18 16.92
C ASN A 307 3.71 -4.96 17.92
N ALA A 308 3.38 -4.96 19.21
CA ALA A 308 4.40 -4.90 20.26
C ALA A 308 5.34 -6.11 20.20
N SER A 309 6.63 -5.88 20.48
CA SER A 309 7.64 -6.93 20.55
C SER A 309 7.39 -7.85 21.74
N THR A 310 7.53 -9.17 21.54
CA THR A 310 7.38 -10.16 22.62
C THR A 310 8.73 -10.65 23.13
N ASN A 311 9.73 -10.78 22.26
CA ASN A 311 11.05 -11.35 22.57
C ASN A 311 12.21 -10.38 22.30
N GLY A 312 11.93 -9.08 22.14
CA GLY A 312 12.94 -8.07 21.83
C GLY A 312 13.30 -7.98 20.35
N GLU A 313 12.54 -8.64 19.47
CA GLU A 313 12.69 -8.50 18.02
C GLU A 313 12.43 -7.05 17.56
N PRO A 314 13.10 -6.57 16.48
CA PRO A 314 12.86 -5.25 15.91
C PRO A 314 11.40 -5.02 15.56
N ARG A 315 10.88 -3.83 15.90
CA ARG A 315 9.51 -3.38 15.58
C ARG A 315 9.50 -1.88 15.32
N ILE A 316 8.64 -1.44 14.40
CA ILE A 316 8.36 -0.02 14.20
C ILE A 316 7.12 0.36 15.02
N THR A 317 7.33 0.63 16.32
CA THR A 317 6.28 1.05 17.26
C THR A 317 6.71 2.28 18.05
N GLY A 318 5.76 3.05 18.58
CA GLY A 318 6.04 4.23 19.41
C GLY A 318 6.93 5.23 18.68
N TRP A 319 8.07 5.59 19.29
CA TRP A 319 9.03 6.55 18.71
C TRP A 319 9.50 6.14 17.30
N ALA A 320 9.76 4.85 17.04
CA ALA A 320 10.20 4.40 15.72
C ALA A 320 9.12 4.63 14.64
N ALA A 321 7.84 4.46 15.00
CA ALA A 321 6.72 4.76 14.09
C ALA A 321 6.60 6.27 13.82
N GLU A 322 6.84 7.10 14.84
CA GLU A 322 6.89 8.56 14.66
C GLU A 322 8.05 8.99 13.75
N GLN A 323 9.23 8.38 13.88
CA GLN A 323 10.36 8.66 12.98
C GLN A 323 10.06 8.20 11.55
N TRP A 324 9.42 7.04 11.39
CA TRP A 324 9.00 6.56 10.08
C TRP A 324 8.03 7.54 9.39
N LEU A 325 7.08 8.13 10.13
CA LEU A 325 6.19 9.18 9.60
C LEU A 325 6.94 10.44 9.15
N LYS A 326 8.04 10.78 9.84
CA LYS A 326 8.85 11.99 9.62
C LYS A 326 10.07 11.76 8.74
N ARG A 327 10.25 10.57 8.17
CA ARG A 327 11.49 10.18 7.46
C ARG A 327 11.84 11.09 6.27
N PHE A 328 10.84 11.74 5.67
CA PHE A 328 11.01 12.71 4.58
C PHE A 328 10.93 14.17 5.03
N ASP A 329 10.85 14.45 6.33
CA ASP A 329 10.91 15.81 6.84
C ASP A 329 12.31 16.39 6.56
N ILE A 330 12.29 17.69 6.26
CA ILE A 330 13.44 18.55 6.01
C ILE A 330 13.24 19.85 6.76
N GLU A 331 14.32 20.55 7.02
CA GLU A 331 14.30 21.91 7.53
C GLU A 331 13.89 22.91 6.43
N GLU A 332 13.48 24.12 6.84
CA GLU A 332 12.94 25.13 5.92
C GLU A 332 13.96 25.61 4.90
N ASP A 333 15.21 25.77 5.32
CA ASP A 333 16.33 26.22 4.50
C ASP A 333 16.81 25.16 3.49
N GLU A 334 16.44 23.89 3.67
CA GLU A 334 16.72 22.81 2.72
C GLU A 334 15.77 22.80 1.51
N LEU A 335 14.63 23.51 1.57
CA LEU A 335 13.59 23.45 0.52
C LEU A 335 14.15 23.78 -0.87
N MET A 336 14.93 24.86 -0.99
CA MET A 336 15.48 25.29 -2.28
C MET A 336 16.46 24.27 -2.84
N ALA A 337 17.20 23.57 -1.97
CA ALA A 337 18.11 22.49 -2.39
C ALA A 337 17.33 21.30 -2.98
N TYR A 338 16.17 20.95 -2.41
CA TYR A 338 15.32 19.89 -2.96
C TYR A 338 14.58 20.31 -4.24
N LYS A 339 14.15 21.58 -4.35
CA LYS A 339 13.60 22.10 -5.62
C LYS A 339 14.65 22.06 -6.74
N ALA A 340 15.91 22.38 -6.45
CA ALA A 340 17.01 22.24 -7.39
C ALA A 340 17.32 20.77 -7.73
N ARG A 341 17.37 19.90 -6.73
CA ARG A 341 17.61 18.45 -6.90
C ARG A 341 16.57 17.79 -7.80
N LEU A 342 15.31 18.20 -7.73
CA LEU A 342 14.25 17.69 -8.60
C LEU A 342 14.62 17.80 -10.09
N LEU A 343 15.36 18.84 -10.49
CA LEU A 343 15.75 19.05 -11.88
C LEU A 343 16.62 17.93 -12.45
N ASP A 344 17.34 17.21 -11.59
CA ASP A 344 18.21 16.08 -11.92
C ASP A 344 17.49 14.73 -11.82
N GLU A 345 16.26 14.70 -11.29
CA GLU A 345 15.47 13.47 -11.15
C GLU A 345 14.77 13.08 -12.46
N PRO A 346 14.51 11.79 -12.70
CA PRO A 346 13.82 11.33 -13.91
C PRO A 346 12.44 11.96 -14.07
N ARG A 347 12.18 12.52 -15.26
CA ARG A 347 10.89 13.08 -15.66
C ARG A 347 9.90 12.00 -16.04
N LEU A 348 8.63 12.34 -15.97
CA LEU A 348 7.54 11.54 -16.52
C LEU A 348 7.62 11.45 -18.03
N THR A 349 7.21 10.30 -18.57
CA THR A 349 7.08 10.07 -20.00
C THR A 349 5.69 9.54 -20.31
N LYS A 350 5.28 9.57 -21.58
CA LYS A 350 4.01 8.94 -22.01
C LYS A 350 3.91 7.45 -21.67
N ALA A 351 5.05 6.76 -21.54
CA ALA A 351 5.10 5.35 -21.20
C ALA A 351 4.85 5.09 -19.70
N THR A 352 5.04 6.10 -18.85
CA THR A 352 5.01 5.97 -17.38
C THR A 352 3.86 6.77 -16.75
N THR A 353 2.92 7.25 -17.57
CA THR A 353 1.77 8.05 -17.12
C THR A 353 0.50 7.57 -17.79
N LEU A 354 -0.62 7.63 -17.07
CA LEU A 354 -1.94 7.41 -17.65
C LEU A 354 -2.31 8.57 -18.61
N PRO A 355 -3.12 8.30 -19.66
CA PRO A 355 -3.50 9.32 -20.64
C PRO A 355 -4.37 10.43 -20.06
N ASP A 356 -5.21 10.13 -19.06
CA ASP A 356 -6.22 11.04 -18.51
C ASP A 356 -5.68 11.94 -17.36
N ARG A 357 -4.47 12.51 -17.53
CA ARG A 357 -3.90 13.43 -16.55
C ARG A 357 -4.52 14.83 -16.64
N LEU A 358 -4.71 15.49 -15.50
CA LEU A 358 -5.19 16.89 -15.39
C LEU A 358 -4.17 17.91 -15.91
#